data_AF-A0A535X6B9-F1
#
_entry.id   AF-A0A535X6B9-F1
#
_cell.length_a   1.000
_cell.length_b   1.000
_cell.length_c   1.000
_cell.angle_alpha   90.00
_cell.angle_beta   90.00
_cell.angle_gamma   90.00
#
_symmetry.space_group_name_H-M   'P 1'
#
loop_
_entity.id
_entity.type
_entity.pdbx_description
1 polymer ?
#
loop_
_entity_poly.entity_id
_entity_poly.type
_entity_poly.pdbx_seq_one_letter_code
_entity_poly.pdbx_strand_id
1 'polypeptide(L)'
;MAVRLNERIVMKFSSIASMTIVTGTLAGSLLLSPVRQQPAMAEASVASLPSTGSATSVLRIKHPIEIEAIPSPTEVYEQYVAPPAPAPARMAARVSAPAGYVTISVPIYKQTRALNCETGALQMGLAAYGRYYSQDALFAYEKPDLRRAVVGANGTVLQWGDPYTNFVGSVNGSETALTGYGVYYPVILSIARSHGLPNAYGGEGLSPATIYAELAARHPVEVWVEARWSRPRMGTWTAWDGRRIRYSLAEHAVILSGVSPTSVRVNDPQFGSQYWVSKATFETVWRDFNNMAVIFR
;
A
#
# COMPACT_ATOMS: atom_id res chain seq x y z
N MET A 1 -12.74 50.19 -43.45
CA MET A 1 -11.44 49.94 -44.11
C MET A 1 -11.12 48.45 -43.96
N ALA A 2 -11.53 47.64 -44.94
CA ALA A 2 -10.66 46.79 -45.79
C ALA A 2 -9.93 45.67 -44.99
N VAL A 3 -10.47 44.45 -44.92
CA VAL A 3 -10.37 43.32 -45.88
C VAL A 3 -8.94 42.77 -46.04
N ARG A 4 -8.73 41.49 -45.66
CA ARG A 4 -8.15 40.48 -46.57
C ARG A 4 -8.40 39.03 -46.09
N LEU A 5 -9.04 38.27 -46.97
CA LEU A 5 -9.11 36.80 -47.08
C LEU A 5 -7.79 36.23 -47.63
N ASN A 6 -7.53 34.94 -47.35
CA ASN A 6 -7.14 33.87 -48.29
C ASN A 6 -6.87 32.59 -47.47
N GLU A 7 -7.72 31.55 -47.51
CA GLU A 7 -7.88 30.47 -48.51
C GLU A 7 -6.69 29.48 -48.69
N ARG A 8 -6.99 28.24 -48.25
CA ARG A 8 -6.68 26.89 -48.80
C ARG A 8 -5.23 26.45 -49.04
N ILE A 9 -4.93 25.23 -48.55
CA ILE A 9 -4.50 24.09 -49.38
C ILE A 9 -5.04 22.79 -48.78
N VAL A 10 -5.58 21.97 -49.67
CA VAL A 10 -6.10 20.61 -49.51
C VAL A 10 -4.97 19.63 -49.84
N MET A 11 -4.85 18.50 -49.13
CA MET A 11 -4.44 17.25 -49.76
C MET A 11 -4.96 16.02 -48.99
N LYS A 12 -5.91 15.33 -49.63
CA LYS A 12 -6.30 13.94 -49.38
C LYS A 12 -5.31 13.04 -50.12
N PHE A 13 -4.94 11.91 -49.52
CA PHE A 13 -4.54 10.70 -50.25
C PHE A 13 -5.33 9.50 -49.70
N SER A 14 -6.25 9.01 -50.54
CA SER A 14 -6.68 7.60 -50.61
C SER A 14 -5.56 6.84 -51.36
N SER A 15 -5.34 5.52 -51.33
CA SER A 15 -6.25 4.38 -51.24
C SER A 15 -5.44 3.05 -51.26
N ILE A 16 -6.09 1.97 -50.79
CA ILE A 16 -6.09 0.56 -51.29
C ILE A 16 -4.81 -0.30 -51.23
N ALA A 17 -4.90 -1.41 -50.48
CA ALA A 17 -4.71 -2.76 -51.01
C ALA A 17 -5.47 -3.80 -50.17
N SER A 18 -6.51 -4.38 -50.77
CA SER A 18 -7.22 -5.58 -50.33
C SER A 18 -6.41 -6.83 -50.67
N MET A 19 -6.49 -7.89 -49.86
CA MET A 19 -6.47 -9.26 -50.39
C MET A 19 -7.26 -10.22 -49.50
N THR A 20 -7.92 -11.14 -50.18
CA THR A 20 -9.12 -11.87 -49.79
C THR A 20 -8.80 -13.36 -49.71
N ILE A 21 -9.29 -14.00 -48.64
CA ILE A 21 -9.79 -15.40 -48.46
C ILE A 21 -8.91 -16.59 -48.92
N VAL A 22 -8.67 -17.50 -47.97
CA VAL A 22 -8.85 -18.95 -48.22
C VAL A 22 -9.71 -19.55 -47.10
N THR A 23 -10.90 -19.99 -47.47
CA THR A 23 -11.76 -20.93 -46.74
C THR A 23 -11.20 -22.35 -46.86
N GLY A 24 -11.18 -23.09 -45.76
CA GLY A 24 -10.93 -24.54 -45.77
C GLY A 24 -11.68 -25.21 -44.63
N THR A 25 -12.84 -25.78 -44.92
CA THR A 25 -13.53 -26.77 -44.09
C THR A 25 -12.97 -28.15 -44.39
N LEU A 26 -12.61 -28.90 -43.35
CA LEU A 26 -12.48 -30.36 -43.42
C LEU A 26 -12.96 -30.95 -42.08
N ALA A 27 -14.08 -31.67 -42.18
CA ALA A 27 -14.54 -32.61 -41.17
C ALA A 27 -13.65 -33.87 -41.21
N GLY A 28 -13.39 -34.46 -40.05
CA GLY A 28 -12.60 -35.69 -39.95
C GLY A 28 -12.43 -36.21 -38.53
N SER A 29 -13.47 -36.89 -38.06
CA SER A 29 -13.52 -38.02 -37.11
C SER A 29 -12.41 -38.29 -36.08
N LEU A 30 -12.89 -38.40 -34.83
CA LEU A 30 -12.41 -39.18 -33.67
C LEU A 30 -11.43 -40.34 -33.96
N LEU A 31 -10.26 -40.28 -33.34
CA LEU A 31 -9.50 -41.45 -32.90
C LEU A 31 -8.88 -41.18 -31.52
N LEU A 32 -9.24 -42.03 -30.54
CA LEU A 32 -8.60 -42.11 -29.23
C LEU A 32 -7.16 -42.59 -29.36
N SER A 33 -6.24 -42.01 -28.58
CA SER A 33 -4.91 -42.57 -28.30
C SER A 33 -4.30 -41.97 -27.01
N PRO A 34 -3.33 -42.66 -26.38
CA PRO A 34 -3.41 -42.97 -24.95
C PRO A 34 -2.64 -42.03 -24.02
N VAL A 35 -3.07 -42.08 -22.76
CA VAL A 35 -2.43 -41.47 -21.58
C VAL A 35 -1.00 -42.00 -21.41
N ARG A 36 -0.03 -41.09 -21.40
CA ARG A 36 1.36 -41.39 -21.01
C ARG A 36 1.47 -41.26 -19.49
N GLN A 37 1.66 -42.38 -18.81
CA GLN A 37 2.06 -42.41 -17.40
C GLN A 37 3.50 -41.91 -17.27
N GLN A 38 3.73 -41.00 -16.32
CA GLN A 38 5.05 -40.48 -15.97
C GLN A 38 5.48 -41.10 -14.63
N PRO A 39 6.71 -41.63 -14.50
CA PRO A 39 7.16 -42.28 -13.28
C PRO A 39 7.56 -41.25 -12.21
N ALA A 40 7.41 -41.66 -10.95
CA ALA A 40 7.80 -40.93 -9.76
C ALA A 40 9.31 -40.63 -9.74
N MET A 41 9.68 -39.39 -9.40
CA MET A 41 11.07 -39.03 -9.12
C MET A 41 11.36 -39.19 -7.62
N ALA A 42 12.41 -39.97 -7.34
CA ALA A 42 12.96 -40.22 -6.03
C ALA A 42 13.84 -39.06 -5.54
N GLU A 43 13.88 -38.90 -4.21
CA GLU A 43 14.71 -37.96 -3.45
C GLU A 43 16.21 -38.23 -3.64
N ALA A 44 17.01 -37.16 -3.77
CA ALA A 44 18.46 -37.22 -3.77
C ALA A 44 19.02 -36.75 -2.41
N SER A 45 19.76 -37.63 -1.73
CA SER A 45 20.50 -37.32 -0.49
C SER A 45 21.85 -36.68 -0.79
N VAL A 46 22.31 -35.82 0.13
CA VAL A 46 23.56 -35.07 0.03
C VAL A 46 24.73 -35.97 0.44
N ALA A 47 25.70 -36.15 -0.46
CA ALA A 47 26.94 -36.87 -0.18
C ALA A 47 27.90 -36.04 0.69
N SER A 48 28.45 -36.65 1.74
CA SER A 48 29.49 -36.09 2.60
C SER A 48 30.89 -36.32 2.00
N LEU A 49 31.71 -35.26 1.97
CA LEU A 49 33.14 -35.33 1.61
C LEU A 49 34.01 -35.57 2.85
N PRO A 50 35.16 -36.28 2.72
CA PRO A 50 36.02 -36.61 3.86
C PRO A 50 36.97 -35.46 4.23
N SER A 51 37.12 -35.21 5.53
CA SER A 51 38.15 -34.33 6.10
C SER A 51 39.47 -35.10 6.21
N THR A 52 40.52 -34.59 5.57
CA THR A 52 41.91 -35.05 5.77
C THR A 52 42.78 -33.83 6.10
N GLY A 53 43.44 -33.86 7.26
CA GLY A 53 44.39 -32.84 7.67
C GLY A 53 44.68 -32.86 9.17
N SER A 54 45.84 -33.39 9.56
CA SER A 54 46.35 -33.38 10.93
C SER A 54 46.81 -31.97 11.33
N ALA A 55 46.30 -31.45 12.44
CA ALA A 55 46.75 -30.17 13.00
C ALA A 55 48.11 -30.36 13.69
N THR A 56 49.12 -29.61 13.26
CA THR A 56 50.38 -29.43 14.02
C THR A 56 50.33 -28.06 14.71
N SER A 57 50.54 -28.04 16.03
CA SER A 57 50.59 -26.82 16.82
C SER A 57 51.91 -26.08 16.63
N VAL A 58 51.83 -24.80 16.24
CA VAL A 58 52.97 -23.87 16.30
C VAL A 58 52.67 -22.82 17.35
N LEU A 59 53.43 -22.84 18.45
CA LEU A 59 53.43 -21.82 19.49
C LEU A 59 53.95 -20.50 18.89
N ARG A 60 53.12 -19.46 18.88
CA ARG A 60 53.54 -18.09 18.56
C ARG A 60 53.47 -17.20 19.80
N ILE A 61 54.57 -16.49 19.99
CA ILE A 61 54.96 -15.63 21.12
C ILE A 61 53.93 -14.50 21.35
N LYS A 62 53.56 -14.25 22.61
CA LYS A 62 52.71 -13.13 23.05
C LYS A 62 53.48 -11.81 23.06
N HIS A 63 52.97 -10.79 22.37
CA HIS A 63 53.20 -9.37 22.66
C HIS A 63 51.91 -8.56 22.40
N PRO A 64 51.71 -7.43 23.12
CA PRO A 64 50.40 -6.91 23.47
C PRO A 64 49.89 -5.81 22.52
N ILE A 65 48.58 -5.59 22.59
CA ILE A 65 47.78 -4.53 21.92
C ILE A 65 47.39 -4.88 20.48
N GLU A 66 46.33 -5.66 20.33
CA GLU A 66 45.56 -5.73 19.09
C GLU A 66 44.09 -5.48 19.43
N ILE A 67 43.54 -4.44 18.80
CA ILE A 67 42.17 -3.98 18.94
C ILE A 67 41.25 -5.11 18.46
N GLU A 68 40.35 -5.57 19.32
CA GLU A 68 39.37 -6.59 18.98
C GLU A 68 38.51 -6.10 17.81
N ALA A 69 38.66 -6.77 16.66
CA ALA A 69 37.82 -6.54 15.50
C ALA A 69 36.40 -7.03 15.83
N ILE A 70 35.43 -6.11 15.80
CA ILE A 70 34.00 -6.46 15.91
C ILE A 70 33.68 -7.43 14.76
N PRO A 71 33.14 -8.63 15.03
CA PRO A 71 32.77 -9.55 13.97
C PRO A 71 31.67 -8.94 13.11
N SER A 72 31.84 -9.00 11.78
CA SER A 72 30.80 -8.63 10.83
C SER A 72 29.51 -9.38 11.16
N PRO A 73 28.34 -8.72 11.24
CA PRO A 73 27.09 -9.41 11.52
C PRO A 73 26.78 -10.35 10.36
N THR A 74 26.90 -11.65 10.61
CA THR A 74 26.41 -12.70 9.72
C THR A 74 24.90 -12.53 9.57
N GLU A 75 24.47 -12.16 8.38
CA GLU A 75 23.07 -12.12 7.97
C GLU A 75 22.44 -13.50 8.18
N VAL A 76 21.67 -13.65 9.26
CA VAL A 76 20.66 -14.69 9.35
C VAL A 76 19.45 -14.14 8.58
N TYR A 77 19.41 -14.41 7.28
CA TYR A 77 18.14 -14.39 6.55
C TYR A 77 17.29 -15.54 7.11
N GLU A 78 16.55 -15.28 8.19
CA GLU A 78 15.37 -16.10 8.46
C GLU A 78 14.46 -15.98 7.24
N GLN A 79 14.40 -17.06 6.48
CA GLN A 79 13.47 -17.21 5.38
C GLN A 79 12.06 -16.94 5.91
N TYR A 80 11.48 -15.82 5.49
CA TYR A 80 10.10 -15.47 5.85
C TYR A 80 9.17 -16.61 5.44
N VAL A 81 8.59 -17.28 6.44
CA VAL A 81 7.48 -18.21 6.26
C VAL A 81 6.20 -17.38 6.39
N ALA A 82 5.41 -17.33 5.31
CA ALA A 82 4.12 -16.68 5.35
C ALA A 82 3.27 -17.25 6.51
N PRO A 83 2.64 -16.41 7.35
CA PRO A 83 1.72 -16.89 8.38
C PRO A 83 0.63 -17.77 7.75
N PRO A 84 0.14 -18.80 8.46
CA PRO A 84 -1.01 -19.57 7.99
C PRO A 84 -2.18 -18.60 7.73
N ALA A 85 -2.92 -18.86 6.65
CA ALA A 85 -4.09 -18.06 6.28
C ALA A 85 -5.01 -17.89 7.51
N PRO A 86 -5.50 -16.67 7.79
CA PRO A 86 -6.35 -16.45 8.95
C PRO A 86 -7.57 -17.35 8.89
N ALA A 87 -7.90 -17.98 10.03
CA ALA A 87 -9.13 -18.75 10.17
C ALA A 87 -10.34 -17.89 9.78
N PRO A 88 -11.36 -18.44 9.10
CA PRO A 88 -12.51 -17.67 8.66
C PRO A 88 -13.14 -16.97 9.86
N ALA A 89 -13.15 -15.64 9.83
CA ALA A 89 -13.76 -14.83 10.88
C ALA A 89 -15.23 -15.22 11.03
N ARG A 90 -15.67 -15.43 12.27
CA ARG A 90 -17.07 -15.68 12.60
C ARG A 90 -17.89 -14.48 12.12
N MET A 91 -18.71 -14.72 11.10
CA MET A 91 -19.52 -13.71 10.41
C MET A 91 -20.37 -12.95 11.43
N ALA A 92 -19.99 -11.71 11.74
CA ALA A 92 -20.90 -10.75 12.37
C ALA A 92 -22.12 -10.59 11.45
N ALA A 93 -23.29 -10.30 12.04
CA ALA A 93 -24.54 -10.12 11.33
C ALA A 93 -24.32 -9.27 10.06
N ARG A 94 -24.62 -9.86 8.89
CA ARG A 94 -24.41 -9.22 7.60
C ARG A 94 -25.27 -7.96 7.54
N VAL A 95 -24.65 -6.79 7.72
CA VAL A 95 -25.18 -5.58 7.10
C VAL A 95 -25.23 -5.92 5.62
N SER A 96 -26.45 -6.10 5.09
CA SER A 96 -26.64 -6.53 3.71
C SER A 96 -25.89 -5.55 2.80
N ALA A 97 -25.05 -6.07 1.90
CA ALA A 97 -24.35 -5.23 0.96
C ALA A 97 -25.39 -4.42 0.16
N PRO A 98 -25.16 -3.11 -0.06
CA PRO A 98 -26.07 -2.28 -0.86
C PRO A 98 -26.18 -2.86 -2.27
N ALA A 99 -27.36 -2.83 -2.89
CA ALA A 99 -27.54 -3.36 -4.25
C ALA A 99 -26.65 -2.65 -5.29
N GLY A 100 -26.26 -3.36 -6.36
CA GLY A 100 -25.50 -2.79 -7.47
C GLY A 100 -24.05 -2.42 -7.13
N TYR A 101 -23.37 -3.23 -6.32
CA TYR A 101 -22.02 -2.95 -5.84
C TYR A 101 -20.92 -3.59 -6.68
N VAL A 102 -19.72 -2.98 -6.65
CA VAL A 102 -18.45 -3.55 -7.08
C VAL A 102 -17.56 -3.70 -5.85
N THR A 103 -16.93 -4.86 -5.71
CA THR A 103 -15.93 -5.12 -4.66
C THR A 103 -14.63 -5.64 -5.24
N ILE A 104 -13.57 -5.41 -4.49
CA ILE A 104 -12.21 -5.83 -4.76
C ILE A 104 -11.81 -6.81 -3.65
N SER A 105 -11.16 -7.91 -4.01
CA SER A 105 -10.63 -8.89 -3.05
C SER A 105 -9.34 -8.38 -2.41
N VAL A 106 -9.48 -7.39 -1.53
CA VAL A 106 -8.37 -6.84 -0.74
C VAL A 106 -8.27 -7.62 0.57
N PRO A 107 -7.13 -8.25 0.90
CA PRO A 107 -6.90 -8.86 2.21
C PRO A 107 -7.13 -7.87 3.34
N ILE A 108 -7.61 -8.34 4.49
CA ILE A 108 -7.84 -7.49 5.66
C ILE A 108 -6.69 -7.72 6.65
N TYR A 109 -5.89 -6.69 6.88
CA TYR A 109 -4.83 -6.71 7.89
C TYR A 109 -5.15 -5.73 9.01
N LYS A 110 -4.96 -6.18 10.25
CA LYS A 110 -4.97 -5.30 11.41
C LYS A 110 -3.61 -4.61 11.53
N GLN A 111 -3.60 -3.34 11.92
CA GLN A 111 -2.38 -2.61 12.22
C GLN A 111 -1.63 -3.29 13.39
N THR A 112 -0.31 -3.41 13.25
CA THR A 112 0.55 -4.09 14.23
C THR A 112 0.98 -3.17 15.38
N ARG A 113 0.83 -1.85 15.23
CA ARG A 113 1.23 -0.83 16.21
C ARG A 113 0.13 0.21 16.39
N ALA A 114 0.25 1.07 17.40
CA ALA A 114 -0.80 1.99 17.81
C ALA A 114 -1.21 3.00 16.72
N LEU A 115 -0.25 3.50 15.94
CA LEU A 115 -0.44 4.54 14.92
C LEU A 115 0.07 4.07 13.55
N ASN A 116 -0.33 2.87 13.13
CA ASN A 116 0.19 2.21 11.92
C ASN A 116 -0.91 2.02 10.87
N CYS A 117 -1.91 2.89 10.86
CA CYS A 117 -3.10 2.72 10.03
C CYS A 117 -2.79 2.91 8.54
N GLU A 118 -1.96 3.88 8.20
CA GLU A 118 -1.48 4.18 6.85
C GLU A 118 -0.66 3.01 6.32
N THR A 119 0.35 2.56 7.07
CA THR A 119 1.16 1.40 6.68
C THR A 119 0.33 0.12 6.58
N GLY A 120 -0.69 -0.05 7.43
CA GLY A 120 -1.65 -1.14 7.36
C GLY A 120 -2.51 -1.10 6.10
N ALA A 121 -2.98 0.09 5.71
CA ALA A 121 -3.73 0.31 4.48
C ALA A 121 -2.85 0.11 3.23
N LEU A 122 -1.62 0.62 3.25
CA LEU A 122 -0.59 0.38 2.24
C LEU A 122 -0.28 -1.11 2.06
N GLN A 123 -0.13 -1.85 3.16
CA GLN A 123 0.06 -3.30 3.12
C GLN A 123 -1.11 -4.00 2.40
N MET A 124 -2.34 -3.63 2.74
CA MET A 124 -3.54 -4.17 2.09
C MET A 124 -3.58 -3.82 0.59
N GLY A 125 -3.22 -2.58 0.23
CA GLY A 125 -3.19 -2.11 -1.15
C GLY A 125 -2.18 -2.85 -2.01
N LEU A 126 -0.96 -3.05 -1.51
CA LEU A 126 0.08 -3.86 -2.15
C LEU A 126 -0.35 -5.34 -2.29
N ALA A 127 -0.94 -5.90 -1.23
CA ALA A 127 -1.37 -7.30 -1.22
C ALA A 127 -2.52 -7.59 -2.21
N ALA A 128 -3.35 -6.60 -2.53
CA ALA A 128 -4.37 -6.72 -3.57
C ALA A 128 -3.77 -7.03 -4.97
N TYR A 129 -2.49 -6.72 -5.16
CA TYR A 129 -1.71 -7.00 -6.38
C TYR A 129 -0.69 -8.13 -6.21
N GLY A 130 -0.84 -8.95 -5.16
CA GLY A 130 0.07 -10.06 -4.87
C GLY A 130 1.47 -9.62 -4.42
N ARG A 131 1.61 -8.40 -3.90
CA ARG A 131 2.86 -7.88 -3.31
C ARG A 131 2.75 -7.93 -1.79
N TYR A 132 3.50 -8.82 -1.16
CA TYR A 132 3.38 -9.10 0.28
C TYR A 132 4.59 -8.57 1.03
N TYR A 133 4.33 -7.67 1.97
CA TYR A 133 5.33 -7.08 2.86
C TYR A 133 4.78 -7.05 4.30
N SER A 134 5.67 -7.08 5.29
CA SER A 134 5.28 -6.79 6.68
C SER A 134 5.11 -5.28 6.87
N GLN A 135 4.26 -4.87 7.81
CA GLN A 135 4.11 -3.45 8.15
C GLN A 135 5.43 -2.87 8.69
N ASP A 136 6.22 -3.62 9.44
CA ASP A 136 7.53 -3.13 9.91
C ASP A 136 8.51 -2.89 8.75
N ALA A 137 8.51 -3.73 7.70
CA ALA A 137 9.34 -3.53 6.53
C ALA A 137 8.92 -2.30 5.71
N LEU A 138 7.61 -2.04 5.61
CA LEU A 138 7.09 -0.85 4.92
C LEU A 138 7.34 0.43 5.75
N PHE A 139 7.07 0.39 7.05
CA PHE A 139 7.26 1.51 7.98
C PHE A 139 8.72 2.00 8.02
N ALA A 140 9.70 1.11 7.78
CA ALA A 140 11.11 1.48 7.70
C ALA A 140 11.41 2.58 6.65
N TYR A 141 10.54 2.75 5.65
CA TYR A 141 10.66 3.78 4.62
C TYR A 141 9.98 5.11 4.97
N GLU A 142 9.20 5.16 6.06
CA GLU A 142 8.44 6.35 6.46
C GLU A 142 9.26 7.36 7.26
N LYS A 143 10.49 7.00 7.65
CA LYS A 143 11.51 7.90 8.24
C LYS A 143 10.97 8.73 9.41
N PRO A 144 10.61 8.12 10.56
CA PRO A 144 9.94 8.82 11.64
C PRO A 144 10.73 10.03 12.18
N ASP A 145 10.07 11.19 12.28
CA ASP A 145 10.56 12.38 12.97
C ASP A 145 10.15 12.33 14.44
N LEU A 146 11.10 11.98 15.32
CA LEU A 146 10.86 11.80 16.75
C LEU A 146 10.94 13.10 17.57
N ARG A 147 11.10 14.27 16.93
CA ARG A 147 11.08 15.54 17.66
C ARG A 147 9.73 15.73 18.33
N ARG A 148 9.74 16.20 19.57
CA ARG A 148 8.54 16.43 20.37
C ARG A 148 7.76 17.62 19.80
N ALA A 149 6.43 17.54 19.86
CA ALA A 149 5.55 18.66 19.55
C ALA A 149 5.84 19.86 20.48
N VAL A 150 5.83 21.07 19.90
CA VAL A 150 5.75 22.33 20.65
C VAL A 150 4.28 22.64 20.89
N VAL A 151 3.91 22.75 22.17
CA VAL A 151 2.52 22.85 22.60
C VAL A 151 2.30 24.20 23.30
N GLY A 152 1.25 24.92 22.89
CA GLY A 152 0.85 26.17 23.51
C GLY A 152 0.07 25.99 24.82
N ALA A 153 -0.25 27.09 25.49
CA ALA A 153 -0.88 27.11 26.82
C ALA A 153 -2.23 26.36 26.94
N ASN A 154 -2.89 26.05 25.81
CA ASN A 154 -4.19 25.34 25.75
C ASN A 154 -4.09 23.93 25.13
N GLY A 155 -2.91 23.30 25.15
CA GLY A 155 -2.72 21.98 24.53
C GLY A 155 -2.74 22.00 23.00
N THR A 156 -2.76 23.18 22.38
CA THR A 156 -2.74 23.34 20.91
C THR A 156 -1.34 23.05 20.40
N VAL A 157 -1.24 22.22 19.35
CA VAL A 157 0.04 21.95 18.68
C VAL A 157 0.41 23.16 17.84
N LEU A 158 1.50 23.83 18.22
CA LEU A 158 2.01 25.00 17.49
C LEU A 158 2.99 24.58 16.39
N GLN A 159 3.84 23.60 16.68
CA GLN A 159 4.85 23.10 15.76
C GLN A 159 5.18 21.63 16.01
N TRP A 160 5.36 20.86 14.94
CA TRP A 160 5.74 19.44 15.00
C TRP A 160 6.37 18.99 13.67
N GLY A 161 6.49 17.68 13.45
CA GLY A 161 7.00 17.12 12.20
C GLY A 161 6.10 17.40 10.99
N ASP A 162 6.61 17.15 9.78
CA ASP A 162 5.84 17.24 8.54
C ASP A 162 5.39 15.84 8.07
N PRO A 163 4.07 15.52 8.15
CA PRO A 163 3.56 14.23 7.69
C PRO A 163 3.65 14.04 6.18
N TYR A 164 3.83 15.11 5.38
CA TYR A 164 4.02 14.98 3.93
C TYR A 164 5.41 14.45 3.57
N THR A 165 6.38 14.46 4.49
CA THR A 165 7.76 14.01 4.24
C THR A 165 8.19 12.84 5.12
N ASN A 166 7.61 12.69 6.30
CA ASN A 166 8.03 11.74 7.34
C ASN A 166 6.82 11.28 8.17
N PHE A 167 6.88 10.09 8.75
CA PHE A 167 5.99 9.76 9.86
C PHE A 167 6.28 10.69 11.05
N VAL A 168 5.25 11.27 11.66
CA VAL A 168 5.44 12.24 12.75
C VAL A 168 5.32 11.56 14.11
N GLY A 169 6.42 11.58 14.87
CA GLY A 169 6.54 10.98 16.20
C GLY A 169 6.69 9.45 16.20
N SER A 170 6.31 8.81 17.30
CA SER A 170 6.45 7.36 17.48
C SER A 170 5.23 6.61 16.96
N VAL A 171 5.43 5.58 16.14
CA VAL A 171 4.36 4.67 15.67
C VAL A 171 3.71 3.85 16.80
N ASN A 172 4.38 3.75 17.96
CA ASN A 172 3.83 3.16 19.18
C ASN A 172 3.28 4.24 20.14
N GLY A 173 3.17 5.49 19.68
CA GLY A 173 2.72 6.64 20.45
C GLY A 173 1.20 6.78 20.51
N SER A 174 0.76 8.01 20.71
CA SER A 174 -0.64 8.41 20.76
C SER A 174 -0.78 9.85 20.25
N GLU A 175 -1.79 10.08 19.41
CA GLU A 175 -2.13 11.40 18.88
C GLU A 175 -2.59 12.31 20.02
N THR A 176 -3.47 11.83 20.89
CA THR A 176 -3.98 12.63 22.01
C THR A 176 -2.93 12.93 23.07
N ALA A 177 -1.94 12.05 23.26
CA ALA A 177 -0.79 12.30 24.12
C ALA A 177 0.34 13.09 23.43
N LEU A 178 0.21 13.41 22.14
CA LEU A 178 1.19 14.13 21.32
C LEU A 178 2.57 13.46 21.31
N THR A 179 2.59 12.12 21.28
CA THR A 179 3.82 11.31 21.20
C THR A 179 4.00 10.64 19.84
N GLY A 180 2.96 10.62 19.02
CA GLY A 180 2.95 10.19 17.62
C GLY A 180 1.71 10.73 16.92
N TYR A 181 1.75 10.80 15.60
CA TYR A 181 0.66 11.32 14.78
C TYR A 181 0.35 10.36 13.64
N GLY A 182 1.18 10.39 12.59
CA GLY A 182 0.88 9.70 11.34
C GLY A 182 1.75 10.21 10.20
N VAL A 183 1.42 9.80 8.98
CA VAL A 183 2.09 10.15 7.73
C VAL A 183 1.06 10.39 6.62
N TYR A 184 1.37 11.26 5.65
CA TYR A 184 0.47 11.60 4.56
C TYR A 184 0.88 10.99 3.22
N TYR A 185 -0.02 11.16 2.25
CA TYR A 185 0.00 10.48 0.97
C TYR A 185 1.33 10.46 0.20
N PRO A 186 2.20 11.49 0.19
CA PRO A 186 3.38 11.45 -0.67
C PRO A 186 4.35 10.33 -0.27
N VAL A 187 4.49 10.08 1.03
CA VAL A 187 5.35 9.02 1.57
C VAL A 187 4.77 7.65 1.20
N ILE A 188 3.48 7.43 1.48
CA ILE A 188 2.78 6.19 1.16
C ILE A 188 2.80 5.90 -0.35
N LEU A 189 2.53 6.91 -1.18
CA LEU A 189 2.59 6.80 -2.63
C LEU A 189 4.00 6.45 -3.12
N SER A 190 5.03 7.06 -2.53
CA SER A 190 6.42 6.73 -2.86
C SER A 190 6.74 5.27 -2.54
N ILE A 191 6.27 4.75 -1.40
CA ILE A 191 6.49 3.35 -1.00
C ILE A 191 5.73 2.43 -1.94
N ALA A 192 4.45 2.69 -2.24
CA ALA A 192 3.67 1.88 -3.18
C ALA A 192 4.36 1.76 -4.55
N ARG A 193 4.88 2.88 -5.08
CA ARG A 193 5.60 2.92 -6.36
C ARG A 193 6.89 2.12 -6.34
N SER A 194 7.69 2.24 -5.29
CA SER A 194 8.94 1.47 -5.16
C SER A 194 8.72 0.00 -4.86
N HIS A 195 7.52 -0.39 -4.37
CA HIS A 195 7.18 -1.75 -3.96
C HIS A 195 6.28 -2.49 -4.97
N GLY A 196 6.44 -2.17 -6.26
CA GLY A 196 5.88 -2.96 -7.36
C GLY A 196 4.57 -2.44 -7.95
N LEU A 197 4.14 -1.23 -7.58
CA LEU A 197 3.00 -0.52 -8.18
C LEU A 197 3.41 0.84 -8.76
N PRO A 198 4.26 0.85 -9.80
CA PRO A 198 4.79 2.10 -10.37
C PRO A 198 3.71 3.02 -10.94
N ASN A 199 2.53 2.48 -11.28
CA ASN A 199 1.39 3.23 -11.81
C ASN A 199 0.47 3.78 -10.72
N ALA A 200 0.74 3.49 -9.44
CA ALA A 200 0.05 4.13 -8.34
C ALA A 200 0.15 5.65 -8.45
N TYR A 201 -0.90 6.36 -8.07
CA TYR A 201 -0.95 7.81 -8.04
C TYR A 201 -1.81 8.27 -6.89
N GLY A 202 -1.67 9.52 -6.48
CA GLY A 202 -2.34 10.03 -5.31
C GLY A 202 -2.11 11.52 -5.16
N GLY A 203 -2.83 12.10 -4.22
CA GLY A 203 -2.87 13.54 -4.04
C GLY A 203 -3.92 13.97 -3.05
N GLU A 204 -3.94 15.27 -2.81
CA GLU A 204 -5.08 15.98 -2.23
C GLU A 204 -5.94 16.59 -3.35
N GLY A 205 -7.16 17.00 -3.01
CA GLY A 205 -8.08 17.66 -3.94
C GLY A 205 -8.76 16.72 -4.93
N LEU A 206 -8.65 15.40 -4.72
CA LEU A 206 -9.33 14.43 -5.58
C LEU A 206 -10.85 14.55 -5.44
N SER A 207 -11.57 14.30 -6.54
CA SER A 207 -13.03 14.34 -6.52
C SER A 207 -13.60 12.99 -6.05
N PRO A 208 -14.78 12.96 -5.40
CA PRO A 208 -15.45 11.70 -5.09
C PRO A 208 -15.69 10.85 -6.33
N ALA A 209 -16.04 11.48 -7.46
CA ALA A 209 -16.25 10.81 -8.73
C ALA A 209 -14.99 10.06 -9.21
N THR A 210 -13.80 10.65 -9.02
CA THR A 210 -12.52 9.98 -9.29
C THR A 210 -12.39 8.72 -8.44
N ILE A 211 -12.57 8.83 -7.12
CA ILE A 211 -12.44 7.67 -6.21
C ILE A 211 -13.42 6.55 -6.58
N TYR A 212 -14.67 6.90 -6.88
CA TYR A 212 -15.68 5.91 -7.25
C TYR A 212 -15.40 5.25 -8.60
N ALA A 213 -14.86 5.97 -9.57
CA ALA A 213 -14.44 5.41 -10.84
C ALA A 213 -13.29 4.41 -10.66
N GLU A 214 -12.32 4.71 -9.78
CA GLU A 214 -11.23 3.79 -9.45
C GLU A 214 -11.71 2.49 -8.81
N LEU A 215 -12.59 2.61 -7.82
CA LEU A 215 -13.17 1.46 -7.15
C LEU A 215 -14.01 0.60 -8.12
N ALA A 216 -14.77 1.24 -9.01
CA ALA A 216 -15.52 0.55 -10.06
C ALA A 216 -14.60 -0.15 -11.07
N ALA A 217 -13.43 0.42 -11.36
CA ALA A 217 -12.38 -0.17 -12.17
C ALA A 217 -11.54 -1.24 -11.43
N ARG A 218 -11.91 -1.56 -10.18
CA ARG A 218 -11.23 -2.51 -9.29
C ARG A 218 -9.83 -2.11 -8.83
N HIS A 219 -9.57 -0.81 -8.71
CA HIS A 219 -8.37 -0.27 -8.08
C HIS A 219 -8.67 0.10 -6.62
N PRO A 220 -8.01 -0.53 -5.63
CA PRO A 220 -8.12 -0.15 -4.22
C PRO A 220 -7.64 1.29 -4.01
N VAL A 221 -8.21 1.97 -3.02
CA VAL A 221 -7.87 3.37 -2.71
C VAL A 221 -7.65 3.54 -1.22
N GLU A 222 -6.46 3.93 -0.79
CA GLU A 222 -6.21 4.37 0.57
C GLU A 222 -6.61 5.84 0.74
N VAL A 223 -7.27 6.17 1.84
CA VAL A 223 -7.82 7.49 2.14
C VAL A 223 -7.59 7.85 3.59
N TRP A 224 -7.41 9.15 3.84
CA TRP A 224 -7.30 9.74 5.18
C TRP A 224 -8.66 10.31 5.60
N VAL A 225 -9.13 9.89 6.76
CA VAL A 225 -10.47 10.17 7.30
C VAL A 225 -10.40 10.40 8.80
N GLU A 226 -11.51 10.82 9.39
CA GLU A 226 -11.65 10.87 10.84
C GLU A 226 -12.01 9.48 11.38
N ALA A 227 -11.29 9.04 12.40
CA ALA A 227 -11.56 7.81 13.11
C ALA A 227 -13.03 7.74 13.55
N ARG A 228 -13.60 6.54 13.45
CA ARG A 228 -15.01 6.25 13.76
C ARG A 228 -16.02 7.10 12.96
N TRP A 229 -15.60 7.70 11.83
CA TRP A 229 -16.45 8.54 10.99
C TRP A 229 -17.03 9.74 11.74
N SER A 230 -16.29 10.22 12.74
CA SER A 230 -16.65 11.37 13.56
C SER A 230 -16.21 12.70 12.91
N ARG A 231 -16.48 13.84 13.54
CA ARG A 231 -15.98 15.15 13.10
C ARG A 231 -15.47 15.98 14.28
N PRO A 232 -14.29 15.65 14.83
CA PRO A 232 -13.67 16.46 15.85
C PRO A 232 -13.23 17.82 15.28
N ARG A 233 -12.77 18.71 16.17
CA ARG A 233 -12.22 19.99 15.77
C ARG A 233 -10.86 19.81 15.10
N MET A 234 -10.74 20.32 13.87
CA MET A 234 -9.47 20.42 13.16
C MET A 234 -8.54 21.48 13.77
N GLY A 235 -7.24 21.22 13.69
CA GLY A 235 -6.19 22.15 14.06
C GLY A 235 -5.26 22.48 12.88
N THR A 236 -4.28 23.33 13.16
CA THR A 236 -3.14 23.54 12.27
C THR A 236 -1.89 23.75 13.11
N TRP A 237 -0.79 23.06 12.76
CA TRP A 237 0.54 23.37 13.26
C TRP A 237 1.44 23.85 12.12
N THR A 238 2.58 24.44 12.46
CA THR A 238 3.64 24.79 11.50
C THR A 238 4.75 23.78 11.62
N ALA A 239 5.07 23.04 10.56
CA ALA A 239 6.16 22.08 10.57
C ALA A 239 7.52 22.77 10.71
N TRP A 240 8.57 21.99 11.00
CA TRP A 240 9.93 22.52 11.17
C TRP A 240 10.50 23.23 9.93
N ASP A 241 10.01 22.88 8.75
CA ASP A 241 10.35 23.49 7.47
C ASP A 241 9.47 24.71 7.11
N GLY A 242 8.52 25.07 7.98
CA GLY A 242 7.58 26.17 7.79
C GLY A 242 6.27 25.79 7.10
N ARG A 243 6.07 24.54 6.67
CA ARG A 243 4.81 24.10 6.05
C ARG A 243 3.67 24.15 7.07
N ARG A 244 2.51 24.68 6.67
CA ARG A 244 1.30 24.63 7.51
C ARG A 244 0.61 23.28 7.33
N ILE A 245 0.44 22.55 8.44
CA ILE A 245 -0.15 21.22 8.46
C ILE A 245 -1.53 21.29 9.09
N ARG A 246 -2.58 21.03 8.30
CA ARG A 246 -3.94 20.81 8.82
C ARG A 246 -4.00 19.41 9.41
N TYR A 247 -4.53 19.26 10.62
CA TYR A 247 -4.54 17.96 11.32
C TYR A 247 -5.79 17.76 12.17
N SER A 248 -6.05 16.50 12.52
CA SER A 248 -6.99 16.06 13.55
C SER A 248 -6.30 15.08 14.48
N LEU A 249 -6.59 15.10 15.79
CA LEU A 249 -6.10 14.07 16.73
C LEU A 249 -6.94 12.78 16.70
N ALA A 250 -7.85 12.67 15.73
CA ALA A 250 -8.51 11.44 15.36
C ALA A 250 -8.28 11.13 13.87
N GLU A 251 -7.13 11.53 13.33
CA GLU A 251 -6.71 11.08 12.00
C GLU A 251 -6.71 9.55 11.93
N HIS A 252 -7.08 9.03 10.77
CA HIS A 252 -7.10 7.60 10.50
C HIS A 252 -6.99 7.35 9.01
N ALA A 253 -6.23 6.32 8.62
CA ALA A 253 -6.20 5.83 7.25
C ALA A 253 -6.86 4.47 7.10
N VAL A 254 -7.59 4.33 6.00
CA VAL A 254 -8.30 3.09 5.63
C VAL A 254 -8.13 2.83 4.15
N ILE A 255 -8.32 1.56 3.72
CA ILE A 255 -8.38 1.23 2.31
C ILE A 255 -9.81 0.92 1.87
N LEU A 256 -10.25 1.62 0.84
CA LEU A 256 -11.52 1.39 0.16
C LEU A 256 -11.38 0.20 -0.78
N SER A 257 -12.27 -0.78 -0.61
CA SER A 257 -12.27 -2.08 -1.30
C SER A 257 -13.56 -2.34 -2.08
N GLY A 258 -14.37 -1.30 -2.29
CA GLY A 258 -15.59 -1.41 -3.08
C GLY A 258 -16.43 -0.14 -3.09
N VAL A 259 -17.38 -0.10 -4.01
CA VAL A 259 -18.29 1.03 -4.22
C VAL A 259 -19.67 0.51 -4.61
N SER A 260 -20.71 1.21 -4.18
CA SER A 260 -22.09 1.00 -4.61
C SER A 260 -22.69 2.34 -5.04
N PRO A 261 -23.97 2.40 -5.45
CA PRO A 261 -24.63 3.67 -5.72
C PRO A 261 -24.57 4.65 -4.53
N THR A 262 -24.69 4.14 -3.29
CA THR A 262 -24.88 4.95 -2.08
C THR A 262 -23.74 4.87 -1.07
N SER A 263 -22.81 3.91 -1.20
CA SER A 263 -21.80 3.62 -0.19
C SER A 263 -20.43 3.27 -0.77
N VAL A 264 -19.40 3.36 0.07
CA VAL A 264 -18.08 2.75 -0.15
C VAL A 264 -17.86 1.62 0.85
N ARG A 265 -17.11 0.60 0.45
CA ARG A 265 -16.69 -0.50 1.32
C ARG A 265 -15.30 -0.21 1.83
N VAL A 266 -15.12 -0.32 3.14
CA VAL A 266 -13.91 0.03 3.85
C VAL A 266 -13.30 -1.24 4.45
N ASN A 267 -12.00 -1.45 4.26
CA ASN A 267 -11.20 -2.31 5.11
C ASN A 267 -10.46 -1.40 6.10
N ASP A 268 -10.70 -1.61 7.39
CA ASP A 268 -10.23 -0.77 8.48
C ASP A 268 -9.11 -1.46 9.26
N PRO A 269 -7.87 -0.94 9.20
CA PRO A 269 -6.72 -1.55 9.86
C PRO A 269 -6.78 -1.46 11.39
N GLN A 270 -7.51 -0.50 11.99
CA GLN A 270 -7.53 -0.32 13.44
C GLN A 270 -8.04 -1.56 14.18
N PHE A 271 -9.08 -2.18 13.62
CA PHE A 271 -9.71 -3.37 14.18
C PHE A 271 -9.59 -4.60 13.28
N GLY A 272 -8.98 -4.48 12.09
CA GLY A 272 -8.95 -5.55 11.09
C GLY A 272 -10.38 -5.91 10.65
N SER A 273 -11.22 -4.90 10.43
CA SER A 273 -12.65 -5.10 10.12
C SER A 273 -12.98 -4.59 8.72
N GLN A 274 -14.16 -4.96 8.22
CA GLN A 274 -14.63 -4.52 6.92
C GLN A 274 -16.12 -4.25 6.95
N TYR A 275 -16.52 -3.10 6.41
CA TYR A 275 -17.89 -2.62 6.51
C TYR A 275 -18.21 -1.62 5.39
N TRP A 276 -19.48 -1.26 5.25
CA TRP A 276 -19.95 -0.25 4.30
C TRP A 276 -20.23 1.06 5.02
N VAL A 277 -19.88 2.17 4.38
CA VAL A 277 -20.13 3.54 4.86
C VAL A 277 -20.84 4.32 3.77
N SER A 278 -21.84 5.12 4.14
CA SER A 278 -22.53 5.96 3.16
C SER A 278 -21.55 6.95 2.50
N LYS A 279 -21.72 7.23 1.21
CA LYS A 279 -20.89 8.21 0.49
C LYS A 279 -20.94 9.58 1.16
N ALA A 280 -22.12 9.99 1.64
CA ALA A 280 -22.29 11.26 2.35
C ALA A 280 -21.43 11.34 3.62
N THR A 281 -21.39 10.26 4.41
CA THR A 281 -20.54 10.17 5.61
C THR A 281 -19.06 10.15 5.25
N PHE A 282 -18.67 9.35 4.25
CA PHE A 282 -17.29 9.27 3.78
C PHE A 282 -16.78 10.63 3.27
N GLU A 283 -17.47 11.24 2.30
CA GLU A 283 -17.08 12.51 1.69
C GLU A 283 -17.00 13.65 2.72
N THR A 284 -17.88 13.59 3.72
CA THR A 284 -17.90 14.52 4.85
C THR A 284 -16.57 14.52 5.59
N VAL A 285 -16.10 13.36 6.07
CA VAL A 285 -14.87 13.27 6.89
C VAL A 285 -13.60 13.29 6.04
N TRP A 286 -13.66 12.76 4.82
CA TRP A 286 -12.53 12.78 3.88
C TRP A 286 -12.10 14.21 3.49
N ARG A 287 -13.05 15.14 3.43
CA ARG A 287 -12.78 16.57 3.21
C ARG A 287 -11.98 17.23 4.34
N ASP A 288 -11.98 16.64 5.53
CA ASP A 288 -11.17 17.15 6.63
C ASP A 288 -9.66 16.96 6.37
N PHE A 289 -9.30 15.97 5.54
CA PHE A 289 -7.95 15.75 5.04
C PHE A 289 -7.79 16.18 3.58
N ASN A 290 -8.46 17.26 3.17
CA ASN A 290 -8.36 17.85 1.84
C ASN A 290 -8.61 16.84 0.69
N ASN A 291 -9.47 15.84 0.90
CA ASN A 291 -9.72 14.78 -0.07
C ASN A 291 -8.43 14.02 -0.47
N MET A 292 -7.60 13.68 0.52
CA MET A 292 -6.33 12.98 0.33
C MET A 292 -6.54 11.49 0.03
N ALA A 293 -5.88 10.97 -1.00
CA ALA A 293 -5.90 9.55 -1.31
C ALA A 293 -4.65 9.04 -2.05
N VAL A 294 -4.43 7.73 -1.98
CA VAL A 294 -3.51 6.95 -2.82
C VAL A 294 -4.30 5.86 -3.53
N ILE A 295 -4.22 5.82 -4.86
CA ILE A 295 -4.86 4.84 -5.73
C ILE A 295 -3.82 3.82 -6.15
N PHE A 296 -4.09 2.54 -5.87
CA PHE A 296 -3.19 1.42 -6.16
C PHE A 296 -3.48 0.86 -7.56
N ARG A 297 -2.43 0.74 -8.40
CA ARG A 297 -2.50 0.34 -9.82
C ARG A 297 -1.23 -0.31 -10.33
#